data_AF-A0A1S2GVQ8-F1
#
_entry.id   AF-A0A1S2GVQ8-F1
#
_cell.length_a   1.000
_cell.length_b   1.000
_cell.length_c   1.000
_cell.angle_alpha   90.00
_cell.angle_beta   90.00
_cell.angle_gamma   90.00
#
_symmetry.space_group_name_H-M   'P 1'
#
loop_
_entity.id
_entity.type
_entity.pdbx_description
1 polymer ?
#
loop_
_entity_poly.entity_id
_entity_poly.type
_entity_poly.pdbx_seq_one_letter_code
_entity_poly.pdbx_strand_id
1 'polypeptide(L)'
;MTERESTSDGLSLDEARAIAEHAREGRLELDDPEIRRLVGEANRMLVRTQMWGETPPTPRRRWKRRMLAFGAAGIVLVWVIGLLGPLLLRIGSE
;
A
#
# COMPACT_ATOMS: atom_id res chain seq x y z
N MET A 1 -0.65 -9.97 19.32
CA MET A 1 -1.48 -11.05 18.74
C MET A 1 -2.47 -10.37 17.82
N THR A 2 -2.12 -10.21 16.54
CA THR A 2 -2.88 -9.38 15.60
C THR A 2 -3.51 -10.29 14.56
N GLU A 3 -4.83 -10.19 14.45
CA GLU A 3 -5.73 -10.97 13.63
C GLU A 3 -5.26 -11.17 12.19
N ARG A 4 -5.46 -12.40 11.71
CA ARG A 4 -5.41 -12.77 10.31
C ARG A 4 -6.55 -12.07 9.57
N GLU A 5 -6.22 -11.00 8.85
CA GLU A 5 -7.10 -10.43 7.82
C GLU A 5 -7.12 -11.39 6.62
N SER A 6 -7.89 -12.46 6.78
CA SER A 6 -8.22 -13.41 5.72
C SER A 6 -9.29 -12.78 4.82
N THR A 7 -8.88 -11.88 3.93
CA THR A 7 -9.77 -11.29 2.93
C THR A 7 -9.42 -11.84 1.55
N SER A 8 -10.44 -12.35 0.88
CA SER A 8 -10.48 -13.01 -0.43
C SER A 8 -10.10 -12.10 -1.62
N ASP A 9 -9.05 -11.31 -1.51
CA ASP A 9 -8.42 -10.61 -2.62
C ASP A 9 -7.21 -11.45 -3.06
N GLY A 10 -7.03 -11.66 -4.36
CA GLY A 10 -5.94 -12.49 -4.88
C GLY A 10 -4.55 -12.10 -4.37
N LEU A 11 -3.60 -13.02 -4.50
CA LEU A 11 -2.21 -12.91 -4.03
C LEU A 11 -1.60 -11.51 -4.26
N SER A 12 -1.32 -10.77 -3.19
CA SER A 12 -0.66 -9.47 -3.27
C SER A 12 0.83 -9.62 -3.59
N LEU A 13 1.46 -8.60 -4.18
CA LEU A 13 2.90 -8.61 -4.45
C LEU A 13 3.74 -8.70 -3.16
N ASP A 14 3.30 -8.05 -2.09
CA ASP A 14 3.99 -8.09 -0.80
C ASP A 14 3.90 -9.49 -0.17
N GLU A 15 2.76 -10.16 -0.32
CA GLU A 15 2.54 -11.54 0.12
C GLU A 15 3.34 -12.52 -0.75
N ALA A 16 3.33 -12.34 -2.06
CA ALA A 16 4.13 -13.12 -3.00
C ALA A 16 5.62 -13.04 -2.64
N ARG A 17 6.12 -11.85 -2.30
CA ARG A 17 7.51 -11.68 -1.81
C ARG A 17 7.74 -12.46 -0.52
N ALA A 18 6.85 -12.33 0.46
CA ALA A 18 6.98 -13.04 1.73
C ALA A 18 6.98 -14.57 1.52
N ILE A 19 6.06 -15.09 0.72
CA ILE A 19 5.95 -16.53 0.43
C ILE A 19 7.22 -17.04 -0.26
N ALA A 20 7.73 -16.32 -1.27
CA ALA A 20 8.95 -16.72 -1.96
C ALA A 20 10.18 -16.70 -1.06
N GLU A 21 10.26 -15.76 -0.13
CA GLU A 21 11.36 -15.66 0.85
C GLU A 21 11.33 -16.82 1.84
N HIS A 22 10.16 -17.12 2.42
CA HIS A 22 9.98 -18.28 3.32
C HIS A 22 10.25 -19.61 2.60
N ALA A 23 9.88 -19.72 1.31
CA ALA A 23 10.23 -20.88 0.49
C ALA A 23 11.76 -21.01 0.31
N ARG A 24 12.44 -19.89 0.04
CA ARG A 24 13.91 -19.86 -0.17
C ARG A 24 14.69 -20.20 1.08
N GLU A 25 14.14 -19.87 2.24
CA GLU A 25 14.70 -20.21 3.56
C GLU A 25 14.37 -21.64 3.99
N GLY A 26 13.65 -22.41 3.17
CA GLY A 26 13.27 -23.79 3.47
C GLY A 26 12.24 -23.92 4.60
N ARG A 27 11.51 -22.84 4.92
CA ARG A 27 10.53 -22.81 6.01
C ARG A 27 9.14 -23.31 5.61
N LEU A 28 8.95 -23.66 4.33
CA LEU A 28 7.68 -24.14 3.79
C LEU A 28 7.78 -25.62 3.40
N GLU A 29 6.74 -26.38 3.73
CA GLU A 29 6.63 -27.80 3.41
C GLU A 29 6.20 -27.97 1.95
N LEU A 30 7.18 -28.04 1.04
CA LEU A 30 6.95 -28.09 -0.40
C LEU A 30 6.41 -29.44 -0.89
N ASP A 31 6.37 -30.46 -0.03
CA ASP A 31 5.77 -31.76 -0.32
C ASP A 31 4.24 -31.67 -0.44
N ASP A 32 3.65 -30.70 0.25
CA ASP A 32 2.24 -30.35 0.11
C ASP A 32 1.98 -29.73 -1.29
N PRO A 33 1.11 -30.34 -2.12
CA PRO A 33 0.76 -29.82 -3.44
C PRO A 33 0.13 -28.42 -3.41
N GLU A 34 -0.58 -28.05 -2.34
CA GLU A 34 -1.20 -26.74 -2.19
C GLU A 34 -0.14 -25.66 -1.94
N ILE A 35 0.78 -25.90 -1.00
CA ILE A 35 1.89 -24.98 -0.68
C ILE A 35 2.78 -24.78 -1.91
N ARG A 36 3.11 -25.86 -2.61
CA ARG A 36 3.91 -25.80 -3.85
C ARG A 36 3.23 -24.98 -4.95
N ARG A 37 1.91 -25.07 -5.08
CA ARG A 37 1.14 -24.25 -6.03
C ARG A 37 1.20 -22.77 -5.66
N LEU A 38 1.03 -22.45 -4.37
CA LEU A 38 1.06 -21.09 -3.84
C LEU A 38 2.42 -20.42 -4.06
N VAL A 39 3.51 -21.15 -3.78
CA VAL A 39 4.90 -20.70 -4.03
C VAL A 39 5.16 -20.49 -5.53
N GLY A 40 4.61 -21.37 -6.38
CA GLY A 40 4.72 -21.22 -7.83
C GLY A 40 4.01 -19.96 -8.37
N GLU A 41 2.84 -19.64 -7.83
CA GLU A 41 2.10 -18.42 -8.18
C GLU A 41 2.82 -17.16 -7.72
N ALA A 42 3.36 -17.17 -6.50
CA ALA A 42 4.18 -16.10 -5.95
C ALA A 42 5.43 -15.82 -6.79
N ASN A 43 6.19 -16.87 -7.13
CA ASN A 43 7.39 -16.74 -7.98
C ASN A 43 7.03 -16.21 -9.37
N ARG A 44 5.94 -16.69 -9.98
CA ARG A 44 5.48 -16.20 -11.29
C ARG A 44 5.11 -14.72 -11.24
N MET A 45 4.45 -14.27 -10.18
CA MET A 45 4.10 -12.86 -9.99
C MET A 45 5.35 -11.99 -9.84
N LEU A 46 6.32 -12.41 -9.02
CA LEU A 46 7.59 -11.69 -8.82
C LEU A 46 8.40 -11.57 -10.11
N VAL A 47 8.54 -12.66 -10.87
CA VAL A 47 9.26 -12.65 -12.16
C VAL A 47 8.57 -11.72 -13.15
N ARG A 48 7.24 -11.77 -13.24
CA ARG A 48 6.47 -10.85 -14.09
C ARG A 48 6.71 -9.40 -13.68
N THR A 49 6.63 -9.08 -12.39
CA THR A 49 6.86 -7.71 -11.92
C THR A 49 8.29 -7.22 -12.19
N GLN A 50 9.30 -8.07 -12.04
CA GLN A 50 10.69 -7.73 -12.35
C GLN A 50 10.91 -7.48 -13.84
N MET A 51 10.29 -8.28 -14.71
CA MET A 51 10.41 -8.15 -16.16
C MET A 51 9.71 -6.92 -16.73
N TRP A 52 8.60 -6.48 -16.12
CA TRP A 52 7.80 -5.37 -16.63
C TRP A 52 8.03 -4.05 -15.88
N GLY A 53 8.80 -4.03 -14.78
CA GLY A 53 9.12 -2.82 -13.99
C GLY A 53 7.92 -2.16 -13.28
N GLU A 54 6.71 -2.50 -13.68
CA GLU A 54 5.47 -2.02 -13.12
C GLU A 54 5.14 -2.81 -11.87
N THR A 55 5.38 -2.18 -10.72
CA THR A 55 4.74 -2.61 -9.48
C THR A 55 3.23 -2.57 -9.74
N PRO A 56 2.51 -3.72 -9.79
CA PRO A 56 1.07 -3.70 -9.96
C PRO A 56 0.46 -2.78 -8.91
N PRO A 57 -0.56 -1.97 -9.26
CA PRO A 57 -1.12 -0.99 -8.34
C PRO A 57 -1.78 -1.71 -7.17
N THR A 58 -1.04 -1.93 -6.08
CA THR A 58 -1.60 -2.45 -4.84
C THR A 58 -2.61 -1.43 -4.28
N PRO A 59 -3.80 -1.85 -3.84
CA PRO A 59 -4.85 -0.95 -3.37
C PRO A 59 -4.39 -0.05 -2.20
N ARG A 60 -3.40 -0.50 -1.40
CA ARG A 60 -2.82 0.26 -0.28
C ARG A 60 -2.09 1.55 -0.70
N ARG A 61 -1.56 1.64 -1.94
CA ARG A 61 -0.86 2.85 -2.42
C ARG A 61 -1.83 4.02 -2.70
N ARG A 62 -3.10 3.73 -2.98
CA ARG A 62 -4.14 4.76 -3.18
C ARG A 62 -4.47 5.49 -1.88
N TRP A 63 -4.52 4.77 -0.76
CA TRP A 63 -4.73 5.35 0.57
C TRP A 63 -3.56 6.19 1.05
N LYS A 64 -2.31 5.71 0.88
CA LYS A 64 -1.12 6.51 1.20
C LYS A 64 -1.02 7.79 0.37
N ARG A 65 -1.37 7.75 -0.93
CA ARG A 65 -1.43 8.97 -1.76
C ARG A 65 -2.51 9.94 -1.30
N ARG A 66 -3.68 9.44 -0.88
CA ARG A 66 -4.75 10.27 -0.32
C ARG A 66 -4.31 10.93 0.99
N MET A 67 -3.71 10.20 1.93
CA MET A 67 -3.18 10.79 3.17
C MET A 67 -2.12 11.87 2.90
N LEU A 68 -1.22 11.65 1.94
CA LEU A 68 -0.22 12.66 1.58
C LEU A 68 -0.87 13.91 0.98
N ALA A 69 -1.89 13.74 0.14
CA ALA A 69 -2.66 14.84 -0.44
C ALA A 69 -3.45 15.62 0.63
N PHE A 70 -4.08 14.93 1.58
CA PHE A 70 -4.77 15.57 2.71
C PHE A 70 -3.81 16.30 3.64
N GLY A 71 -2.64 15.72 3.91
CA GLY A 71 -1.59 16.38 4.71
C GLY A 71 -1.07 17.65 4.04
N ALA A 72 -0.74 17.59 2.74
CA ALA A 72 -0.32 18.75 1.98
C ALA A 72 -1.41 19.83 1.90
N ALA A 73 -2.67 19.43 1.66
CA ALA A 73 -3.81 20.35 1.65
C ALA A 73 -4.04 21.02 3.00
N GLY A 74 -3.87 20.30 4.12
CA GLY A 74 -3.99 20.85 5.46
C GLY A 74 -2.95 21.94 5.74
N ILE A 75 -1.69 21.73 5.36
CA ILE A 75 -0.63 22.74 5.52
C ILE A 75 -0.94 24.01 4.73
N VAL A 76 -1.38 23.86 3.47
CA VAL A 76 -1.79 24.99 2.63
C VAL A 76 -2.99 25.72 3.24
N LEU A 77 -3.99 24.98 3.75
CA LEU A 77 -5.18 25.56 4.36
C LEU A 77 -4.84 26.40 5.60
N VAL A 78 -3.93 25.92 6.46
CA VAL A 78 -3.45 26.67 7.63
C VAL A 78 -2.81 28.00 7.19
N TRP A 79 -1.99 27.97 6.14
CA TRP A 79 -1.37 29.19 5.59
C TRP A 79 -2.40 30.16 5.00
N VAL A 80 -3.37 29.65 4.24
CA VAL A 80 -4.44 30.45 3.64
C VAL A 80 -5.28 31.13 4.72
N ILE A 81 -5.67 30.40 5.78
CA ILE A 81 -6.44 30.95 6.90
C ILE A 81 -5.59 31.95 7.71
N GLY A 82 -4.31 31.66 7.95
CA GLY A 82 -3.42 32.59 8.65
C GLY A 82 -3.24 33.92 7.89
N LEU A 83 -3.20 33.87 6.56
CA LEU A 83 -3.02 35.05 5.71
C LEU A 83 -4.34 35.83 5.51
N LEU A 84 -5.43 35.14 5.19
CA LEU A 84 -6.71 35.75 4.83
C LEU A 84 -7.64 35.95 6.03
N GLY A 85 -7.47 35.18 7.10
CA GLY A 85 -8.25 35.27 8.33
C GLY A 85 -8.32 36.68 8.92
N PRO A 86 -7.18 37.37 9.17
CA PRO A 86 -7.22 38.73 9.69
C PRO A 86 -7.84 39.74 8.72
N LEU A 87 -7.75 39.51 7.40
CA LEU A 87 -8.36 40.37 6.38
C LEU A 87 -9.89 40.20 6.36
N LEU A 88 -10.37 38.96 6.41
CA LEU A 88 -11.79 38.62 6.48
C LEU A 88 -12.45 39.10 7.78
N LEU A 89 -11.77 38.96 8.92
CA LEU A 89 -12.24 39.48 10.20
C LEU A 89 -12.38 41.01 10.18
N ARG A 90 -11.44 41.70 9.53
CA ARG A 90 -11.48 43.17 9.42
C ARG A 90 -12.65 43.65 8.55
N ILE A 91 -12.92 42.99 7.43
CA ILE A 91 -14.04 43.31 6.52
C ILE A 91 -15.40 43.03 7.17
N GLY A 92 -15.51 41.99 8.01
CA GLY A 92 -16.75 41.67 8.71
C GLY A 92 -17.02 42.55 9.95
N SER A 93 -16.06 43.40 10.34
CA SER A 93 -16.17 44.29 11.51
C SER A 93 -16.53 45.74 11.13
N GLU A 94 -16.64 46.05 9.83
CA GLU A 94 -17.10 47.34 9.29
C GLU A 94 -18.60 47.34 8.98
#